data_AF-A0A2H1JIX3-F1
#
_entry.id   AF-A0A2H1JIX3-F1
#
_cell.length_a   1.000
_cell.length_b   1.000
_cell.length_c   1.000
_cell.angle_alpha   90.00
_cell.angle_beta   90.00
_cell.angle_gamma   90.00
#
_symmetry.space_group_name_H-M   'P 1'
#
loop_
_entity.id
_entity.type
_entity.pdbx_description
1 polymer ?
#
loop_
_entity_poly.entity_id
_entity_poly.type
_entity_poly.pdbx_seq_one_letter_code
_entity_poly.pdbx_strand_id
1 'polypeptide(L)'
;MDRTVDSIVEAALVARTSARVARLTIWMDFAKEDDGRNSQRFFGAHTWRRTAFAGDYTGLEIQRTLIRRAEASDVPILDRVYITKLLVADGRIFGAYGFDVFDGTGYRIYADAVILAAGGHNRIWRSTSSRRDENTGDSFRLAVEAGGRLRDAELVQFHPSGLIEPENAAGTLVSEAARGQVQAESQWSS
;
A
#
# COMPACT_ATOMS: atom_id res chain seq x y z
N MET A 1 5.39 14.93 25.26
CA MET A 1 4.41 14.68 24.18
C MET A 1 4.98 13.52 23.37
N ASP A 2 4.37 12.36 23.57
CA ASP A 2 4.85 11.07 23.10
C ASP A 2 4.90 11.07 21.56
N ARG A 3 6.05 10.72 20.96
CA ARG A 3 6.17 10.69 19.49
C ARG A 3 5.59 9.36 19.01
N THR A 4 4.35 9.38 18.58
CA THR A 4 3.66 8.25 17.92
C THR A 4 4.34 7.81 16.62
N VAL A 5 5.21 8.62 16.04
CA VAL A 5 5.97 8.31 14.82
C VAL A 5 7.47 8.38 15.11
N ASP A 6 8.21 7.36 14.67
CA ASP A 6 9.67 7.39 14.73
C ASP A 6 10.20 8.46 13.76
N SER A 7 10.75 9.53 14.33
CA SER A 7 11.27 10.68 13.57
C SER A 7 12.39 10.33 12.59
N ILE A 8 13.14 9.25 12.84
CA ILE A 8 14.19 8.79 11.91
C ILE A 8 13.53 8.19 10.67
N VAL A 9 12.50 7.37 10.85
CA VAL A 9 11.74 6.77 9.75
C VAL A 9 11.02 7.84 8.95
N GLU A 10 10.39 8.80 9.62
CA GLU A 10 9.72 9.93 8.97
C GLU A 10 10.69 10.73 8.11
N ALA A 11 11.83 11.15 8.67
CA ALA A 11 12.85 11.91 7.94
C ALA A 11 13.38 11.11 6.74
N ALA A 12 13.63 9.80 6.91
CA ALA A 12 14.09 8.94 5.83
C ALA A 12 13.06 8.80 4.70
N LEU A 13 11.76 8.74 5.03
CA LEU A 13 10.68 8.71 4.03
C LEU A 13 10.62 10.04 3.28
N VAL A 14 10.55 11.17 3.99
CA VAL A 14 10.46 12.51 3.39
C VAL A 14 11.65 12.77 2.46
N ALA A 15 12.87 12.47 2.90
CA ALA A 15 14.08 12.70 2.11
C ALA A 15 14.13 11.86 0.82
N ARG A 16 13.51 10.67 0.80
CA ARG A 16 13.58 9.73 -0.32
C ARG A 16 12.38 9.80 -1.28
N THR A 17 11.27 10.42 -0.87
CA THR A 17 10.03 10.44 -1.66
C THR A 17 10.23 11.08 -3.03
N SER A 18 10.88 12.24 -3.12
CA SER A 18 11.10 12.93 -4.40
C SER A 18 11.90 12.08 -5.38
N ALA A 19 12.95 11.39 -4.91
CA ALA A 19 13.75 10.49 -5.73
C ALA A 19 12.96 9.26 -6.20
N ARG A 20 12.06 8.72 -5.36
CA ARG A 20 11.18 7.60 -5.74
C ARG A 20 10.15 8.01 -6.79
N VAL A 21 9.53 9.19 -6.65
CA VAL A 21 8.58 9.73 -7.65
C VAL A 21 9.31 10.02 -8.97
N ALA A 22 10.51 10.59 -8.92
CA ALA A 22 11.33 10.81 -10.10
C ALA A 22 11.64 9.48 -10.83
N ARG A 23 11.99 8.43 -10.09
CA ARG A 23 12.22 7.09 -10.67
C ARG A 23 10.96 6.51 -11.32
N LEU A 24 9.80 6.67 -10.69
CA LEU A 24 8.52 6.23 -11.28
C LEU A 24 8.17 7.01 -12.55
N THR A 25 8.59 8.27 -12.66
CA THR A 25 8.33 9.11 -13.86
C THR A 25 9.03 8.57 -15.11
N ILE A 26 10.11 7.78 -14.96
CA ILE A 26 10.78 7.09 -16.07
C ILE A 26 9.88 5.99 -16.65
N TRP A 27 8.91 5.53 -15.88
CA TRP A 27 8.27 4.23 -16.02
C TRP A 27 6.75 4.30 -16.18
N MET A 28 6.16 5.40 -15.75
CA MET A 28 4.73 5.66 -15.69
C MET A 28 4.48 7.12 -16.05
N ASP A 29 3.41 7.35 -16.82
CA ASP A 29 2.97 8.68 -17.18
C ASP A 29 2.12 9.30 -16.07
N PHE A 30 2.77 10.11 -15.24
CA PHE A 30 2.06 11.07 -14.40
C PHE A 30 1.40 12.14 -15.27
N ALA A 31 0.30 12.71 -14.76
CA ALA A 31 -0.29 13.91 -15.32
C ALA A 31 0.79 15.01 -15.45
N LYS A 32 0.74 15.75 -16.55
CA LYS A 32 1.72 16.79 -16.89
C LYS A 32 1.06 18.16 -16.94
N GLU A 33 1.83 19.18 -16.59
CA GLU A 33 1.52 20.57 -16.92
C GLU A 33 1.93 20.84 -18.39
N ASP A 34 1.50 21.98 -18.94
CA ASP A 34 1.82 22.38 -20.33
C ASP A 34 3.33 22.49 -20.60
N ASP A 35 4.12 22.76 -19.55
CA ASP A 35 5.59 22.84 -19.60
C ASP A 35 6.31 21.49 -19.45
N GLY A 36 5.56 20.38 -19.38
CA GLY A 36 6.07 19.01 -19.29
C GLY A 36 6.48 18.57 -17.88
N ARG A 37 6.37 19.42 -16.86
CA ARG A 37 6.56 19.02 -15.46
C ARG A 37 5.42 18.13 -14.98
N ASN A 38 5.68 17.27 -13.99
CA ASN A 38 4.62 16.48 -13.36
C ASN A 38 3.64 17.40 -12.64
N SER A 39 2.36 17.29 -12.97
CA SER A 39 1.28 17.98 -12.28
C SER A 39 1.11 17.42 -10.87
N GLN A 40 0.71 18.30 -9.95
CA GLN A 40 0.49 17.98 -8.55
C GLN A 40 -0.82 18.59 -8.08
N ARG A 41 -1.57 17.85 -7.26
CA ARG A 41 -2.84 18.29 -6.70
C ARG A 41 -2.78 18.48 -5.18
N PHE A 42 -3.73 19.24 -4.65
CA PHE A 42 -4.04 19.23 -3.23
C PHE A 42 -4.66 17.88 -2.89
N PHE A 43 -4.17 17.25 -1.82
CA PHE A 43 -4.66 15.97 -1.36
C PHE A 43 -4.30 15.79 0.11
N GLY A 44 -5.21 15.22 0.88
CA GLY A 44 -5.14 15.26 2.35
C GLY A 44 -5.14 16.69 2.90
N ALA A 45 -4.92 16.84 4.19
CA ALA A 45 -4.86 18.14 4.89
C ALA A 45 -3.58 18.95 4.58
N HIS A 46 -2.95 18.76 3.42
CA HIS A 46 -1.75 19.48 3.02
C HIS A 46 -2.09 20.86 2.45
N THR A 47 -1.36 21.88 2.90
CA THR A 47 -1.48 23.27 2.42
C THR A 47 -0.77 23.54 1.10
N TRP A 48 -0.02 22.57 0.57
CA TRP A 48 0.74 22.71 -0.68
C TRP A 48 0.41 21.57 -1.63
N ARG A 49 0.31 21.89 -2.93
CA ARG A 49 0.22 20.87 -3.99
C ARG A 49 1.53 20.08 -4.01
N ARG A 50 1.46 18.81 -3.60
CA ARG A 50 2.63 17.92 -3.52
C ARG A 50 2.31 16.47 -3.86
N THR A 51 1.07 16.19 -4.26
CA THR A 51 0.62 14.83 -4.59
C THR A 51 0.61 14.68 -6.10
N ALA A 52 1.64 14.02 -6.63
CA ALA A 52 1.68 13.61 -8.03
C ALA A 52 0.62 12.53 -8.31
N PHE A 53 0.01 12.57 -9.50
CA PHE A 53 -1.10 11.70 -9.85
C PHE A 53 -1.08 11.32 -11.33
N ALA A 54 -1.69 10.19 -11.65
CA ALA A 54 -2.03 9.75 -13.00
C ALA A 54 -3.55 9.51 -13.02
N GLY A 55 -4.30 10.48 -13.58
CA GLY A 55 -5.76 10.52 -13.51
C GLY A 55 -6.30 10.23 -12.09
N ASP A 56 -7.37 9.45 -12.02
CA ASP A 56 -7.97 9.00 -10.76
C ASP A 56 -7.59 7.56 -10.36
N TYR A 57 -6.60 6.98 -11.05
CA TYR A 57 -6.21 5.58 -10.92
C TYR A 57 -4.70 5.42 -10.67
N THR A 58 -4.10 6.40 -10.00
CA THR A 58 -2.64 6.48 -9.74
C THR A 58 -2.09 5.20 -9.08
N GLY A 59 -2.80 4.65 -8.09
CA GLY A 59 -2.39 3.40 -7.43
C GLY A 59 -2.37 2.21 -8.38
N LEU A 60 -3.36 2.11 -9.27
CA LEU A 60 -3.44 1.05 -10.27
C LEU A 60 -2.31 1.17 -11.31
N GLU A 61 -1.97 2.38 -11.75
CA GLU A 61 -0.84 2.56 -12.68
C GLU A 61 0.51 2.27 -12.04
N ILE A 62 0.70 2.64 -10.77
CA ILE A 62 1.91 2.25 -10.03
C ILE A 62 2.00 0.73 -9.97
N GLN A 63 0.91 0.04 -9.60
CA GLN A 63 0.88 -1.42 -9.51
C GLN A 63 1.19 -2.08 -10.86
N ARG A 64 0.49 -1.69 -11.93
CA ARG A 64 0.71 -2.21 -13.29
C ARG A 64 2.16 -1.99 -13.74
N THR A 65 2.71 -0.81 -13.47
CA THR A 65 4.08 -0.46 -13.83
C THR A 65 5.10 -1.33 -13.11
N LEU A 66 4.91 -1.56 -11.81
CA LEU A 66 5.82 -2.37 -11.01
C LEU A 66 5.71 -3.86 -11.35
N ILE A 67 4.51 -4.38 -11.64
CA ILE A 67 4.33 -5.77 -12.12
C ILE A 67 5.06 -5.99 -13.43
N ARG A 68 4.84 -5.13 -14.44
CA ARG A 68 5.56 -5.21 -15.73
C ARG A 68 7.09 -5.20 -15.56
N ARG A 69 7.59 -4.44 -14.59
CA ARG A 69 9.01 -4.40 -14.26
C ARG A 69 9.51 -5.67 -13.60
N ALA A 70 8.72 -6.26 -12.72
CA ALA A 70 9.05 -7.53 -12.07
C ALA A 70 9.05 -8.67 -13.10
N GLU A 71 8.03 -8.74 -13.97
CA GLU A 71 7.93 -9.72 -15.05
C GLU A 71 9.07 -9.61 -16.08
N ALA A 72 9.57 -8.39 -16.32
CA ALA A 72 10.72 -8.16 -17.19
C ALA A 72 12.08 -8.38 -16.50
N SER A 73 12.08 -8.80 -15.23
CA SER A 73 13.29 -9.11 -14.47
C SER A 73 13.44 -10.62 -14.27
N ASP A 74 14.63 -11.06 -13.87
CA ASP A 74 14.89 -12.48 -13.58
C ASP A 74 14.37 -12.94 -12.21
N VAL A 75 13.50 -12.16 -11.56
CA VAL A 75 12.93 -12.51 -10.25
C VAL A 75 11.80 -13.52 -10.45
N PRO A 76 11.87 -14.74 -9.85
CA PRO A 76 10.79 -15.70 -9.93
C PRO A 76 9.53 -15.16 -9.23
N ILE A 77 8.40 -15.24 -9.91
CA ILE A 77 7.08 -14.84 -9.38
C ILE A 77 6.27 -16.12 -9.14
N LEU A 78 5.86 -16.33 -7.89
CA LEU A 78 4.99 -17.43 -7.47
C LEU A 78 3.62 -16.86 -7.04
N ASP A 79 2.81 -16.44 -8.01
CA ASP A 79 1.55 -15.70 -7.80
C ASP A 79 0.40 -16.56 -7.24
N ARG A 80 0.48 -17.88 -7.38
CA ARG A 80 -0.52 -18.83 -6.84
C ARG A 80 -0.15 -19.41 -5.47
N VAL A 81 1.04 -19.11 -4.94
CA VAL A 81 1.51 -19.70 -3.69
C VAL A 81 1.05 -18.88 -2.50
N TYR A 82 0.15 -19.45 -1.71
CA TYR A 82 -0.32 -18.84 -0.47
C TYR A 82 0.57 -19.27 0.70
N ILE A 83 1.26 -18.31 1.33
CA ILE A 83 2.18 -18.54 2.44
C ILE A 83 1.41 -18.65 3.75
N THR A 84 1.58 -19.78 4.44
CA THR A 84 0.88 -20.06 5.72
C THR A 84 1.81 -20.09 6.92
N LYS A 85 3.12 -20.19 6.71
CA LYS A 85 4.08 -20.28 7.82
C LYS A 85 5.44 -19.71 7.45
N LEU A 86 6.08 -19.02 8.39
CA LEU A 86 7.51 -18.70 8.31
C LEU A 86 8.32 -19.83 8.94
N LEU A 87 9.42 -20.19 8.29
CA LEU A 87 10.33 -21.22 8.79
C LEU A 87 11.31 -20.57 9.76
N VAL A 88 11.30 -21.01 11.02
CA VAL A 88 12.10 -20.42 12.11
C VAL A 88 12.90 -21.51 12.81
N ALA A 89 14.19 -21.24 13.01
CA ALA A 89 15.11 -22.07 13.81
C ALA A 89 15.98 -21.14 14.65
N ASP A 90 16.13 -21.44 15.95
CA ASP A 90 16.94 -20.65 16.88
C ASP A 90 16.62 -19.14 16.86
N GLY A 91 15.33 -18.80 16.75
CA GLY A 91 14.84 -17.42 16.66
C GLY A 91 15.16 -16.70 15.35
N ARG A 92 15.67 -17.42 14.33
CA ARG A 92 16.01 -16.87 13.01
C ARG A 92 15.08 -17.42 11.95
N ILE A 93 14.54 -16.53 11.12
CA ILE A 93 13.78 -16.91 9.94
C ILE A 93 14.76 -17.38 8.86
N PHE A 94 14.48 -18.53 8.26
CA PHE A 94 15.29 -19.11 7.17
C PHE A 94 14.46 -19.49 5.93
N GLY A 95 13.21 -19.02 5.87
CA GLY A 95 12.33 -19.30 4.75
C GLY A 95 10.85 -19.19 5.06
N ALA A 96 10.04 -19.72 4.16
CA ALA A 96 8.59 -19.78 4.26
C ALA A 96 8.05 -21.11 3.72
N TYR A 97 6.87 -21.48 4.21
CA TYR A 97 6.07 -22.58 3.70
C TYR A 97 4.72 -22.06 3.21
N GLY A 98 4.28 -22.59 2.08
CA GLY A 98 2.99 -22.31 1.50
C GLY A 98 2.50 -23.43 0.60
N PHE A 99 1.40 -23.21 -0.09
CA PHE A 99 0.87 -24.15 -1.07
C PHE A 99 0.29 -23.41 -2.27
N ASP A 100 0.30 -24.04 -3.44
CA ASP A 100 -0.41 -23.55 -4.61
C ASP A 100 -1.92 -23.66 -4.37
N VAL A 101 -2.62 -22.54 -4.48
CA VAL A 101 -4.06 -22.47 -4.17
C VAL A 101 -4.94 -23.26 -5.14
N PHE A 102 -4.41 -23.65 -6.32
CA PHE A 102 -5.17 -24.37 -7.32
C PHE A 102 -5.12 -25.88 -7.13
N ASP A 103 -3.93 -26.45 -6.91
CA ASP A 103 -3.73 -27.91 -6.83
C ASP A 103 -3.27 -28.41 -5.45
N GLY A 104 -2.98 -27.51 -4.51
CA GLY A 104 -2.54 -27.85 -3.16
C GLY A 104 -1.07 -28.27 -3.05
N THR A 105 -0.28 -28.17 -4.12
CA THR A 105 1.15 -28.50 -4.09
C THR A 105 1.88 -27.67 -3.04
N GLY A 106 2.59 -28.33 -2.13
CA GLY A 106 3.32 -27.66 -1.05
C GLY A 106 4.66 -27.08 -1.52
N TYR A 107 4.98 -25.87 -1.08
CA TYR A 107 6.22 -25.16 -1.36
C TYR A 107 7.00 -24.92 -0.07
N ARG A 108 8.29 -25.24 -0.10
CA ARG A 108 9.28 -24.87 0.92
C ARG A 108 10.28 -23.94 0.28
N ILE A 109 10.24 -22.68 0.67
CA ILE A 109 11.08 -21.63 0.10
C ILE A 109 12.15 -21.32 1.14
N TYR A 110 13.41 -21.66 0.86
CA TYR A 110 14.55 -21.33 1.71
C TYR A 110 15.10 -19.96 1.31
N ALA A 111 15.35 -19.10 2.28
CA ALA A 111 15.88 -17.76 2.05
C ALA A 111 16.62 -17.24 3.29
N ASP A 112 17.67 -16.45 3.06
CA ASP A 112 18.40 -15.78 4.15
C ASP A 112 17.60 -14.68 4.83
N ALA A 113 16.59 -14.14 4.13
CA ALA A 113 15.69 -13.11 4.64
C ALA A 113 14.30 -13.25 4.00
N VAL A 114 13.26 -12.91 4.78
CA VAL A 114 11.88 -12.85 4.31
C VAL A 114 11.32 -11.45 4.58
N ILE A 115 10.75 -10.84 3.55
CA ILE A 115 10.09 -9.52 3.64
C ILE A 115 8.59 -9.74 3.53
N LEU A 116 7.84 -9.41 4.58
CA LEU A 116 6.39 -9.40 4.55
C LEU A 116 5.88 -8.06 3.99
N ALA A 117 5.26 -8.11 2.82
CA ALA A 117 4.65 -6.96 2.15
C ALA A 117 3.17 -7.23 1.76
N ALA A 118 2.46 -8.03 2.57
CA ALA A 118 1.13 -8.56 2.25
C ALA A 118 -0.05 -7.67 2.68
N GLY A 119 0.15 -6.35 2.75
CA GLY A 119 -0.91 -5.40 3.12
C GLY A 119 -1.26 -5.39 4.61
N GLY A 120 -2.46 -4.89 4.90
CA GLY A 120 -2.97 -4.63 6.26
C GLY A 120 -3.93 -5.70 6.80
N HIS A 121 -4.73 -5.33 7.81
CA HIS A 121 -5.66 -6.23 8.52
C HIS A 121 -7.11 -5.70 8.57
N ASN A 122 -7.46 -4.73 7.72
CA ASN A 122 -8.73 -3.99 7.81
C ASN A 122 -9.98 -4.77 7.36
N ARG A 123 -9.86 -6.05 7.00
CA ARG A 123 -11.02 -6.94 6.77
C ARG A 123 -11.65 -7.51 8.03
N ILE A 124 -11.10 -7.24 9.21
CA ILE A 124 -11.76 -7.58 10.48
C ILE A 124 -13.00 -6.70 10.77
N TRP A 125 -13.14 -5.55 10.08
CA TRP A 125 -14.30 -4.67 10.20
C TRP A 125 -15.40 -5.03 9.20
N ARG A 126 -16.66 -4.92 9.66
CA ARG A 126 -17.85 -5.17 8.83
C ARG A 126 -17.91 -4.25 7.61
N SER A 127 -17.68 -2.95 7.82
CA SER A 127 -17.60 -1.95 6.75
C SER A 127 -16.15 -1.52 6.59
N THR A 128 -15.64 -1.61 5.37
CA THR A 128 -14.21 -1.44 5.06
C THR A 128 -14.03 -1.19 3.58
N SER A 129 -13.01 -0.41 3.22
CA SER A 129 -12.68 -0.10 1.83
C SER A 129 -11.84 -1.17 1.13
N SER A 130 -11.43 -2.22 1.85
CA SER A 130 -10.70 -3.34 1.26
C SER A 130 -11.59 -4.26 0.46
N ARG A 131 -11.04 -4.90 -0.58
CA ARG A 131 -11.73 -5.99 -1.30
C ARG A 131 -11.87 -7.23 -0.42
N ARG A 132 -12.81 -8.12 -0.76
CA ARG A 132 -13.22 -9.26 0.10
C ARG A 132 -12.05 -10.14 0.51
N ASP A 133 -11.14 -10.38 -0.42
CA ASP A 133 -10.05 -11.34 -0.28
C ASP A 133 -8.68 -10.65 -0.14
N GLU A 134 -8.67 -9.39 0.36
CA GLU A 134 -7.45 -8.60 0.59
C GLU A 134 -7.40 -8.08 2.02
N ASN A 135 -6.19 -7.81 2.56
CA ASN A 135 -5.99 -7.18 3.87
C ASN A 135 -6.63 -7.93 5.05
N THR A 136 -6.50 -9.26 5.06
CA THR A 136 -7.01 -10.19 6.09
C THR A 136 -6.12 -10.30 7.32
N GLY A 137 -4.98 -9.62 7.36
CA GLY A 137 -4.04 -9.64 8.49
C GLY A 137 -3.08 -10.83 8.50
N ASP A 138 -2.91 -11.53 7.38
CA ASP A 138 -2.06 -12.71 7.29
C ASP A 138 -0.60 -12.41 7.65
N SER A 139 -0.06 -11.27 7.19
CA SER A 139 1.29 -10.80 7.55
C SER A 139 1.45 -10.55 9.05
N PHE A 140 0.40 -10.06 9.71
CA PHE A 140 0.42 -9.79 11.15
C PHE A 140 0.50 -11.11 11.91
N ARG A 141 -0.33 -12.08 11.51
CA ARG A 141 -0.30 -13.44 12.04
C ARG A 141 1.07 -14.10 11.84
N LEU A 142 1.58 -14.11 10.61
CA LEU A 142 2.87 -14.70 10.26
C LEU A 142 4.02 -14.12 11.08
N ALA A 143 4.02 -12.79 11.28
CA ALA A 143 5.02 -12.12 12.10
C ALA A 143 4.94 -12.56 13.56
N VAL A 144 3.74 -12.58 14.17
CA VAL A 144 3.56 -12.99 15.57
C VAL A 144 3.92 -14.46 15.79
N GLU A 145 3.48 -15.36 14.92
CA GLU A 145 3.81 -16.78 15.00
C GLU A 145 5.32 -17.04 14.87
N ALA A 146 6.05 -16.17 14.15
CA ALA A 146 7.50 -16.21 14.05
C ALA A 146 8.24 -15.57 15.25
N GLY A 147 7.52 -15.11 16.28
CA GLY A 147 8.09 -14.45 17.46
C GLY A 147 8.26 -12.93 17.31
N GLY A 148 7.75 -12.34 16.24
CA GLY A 148 7.71 -10.89 16.03
C GLY A 148 6.71 -10.19 16.96
N ARG A 149 6.90 -8.89 17.13
CA ARG A 149 5.96 -8.02 17.85
C ARG A 149 5.25 -7.10 16.88
N LEU A 150 3.94 -6.97 17.04
CA LEU A 150 3.16 -5.96 16.36
C LEU A 150 3.22 -4.67 17.17
N ARG A 151 3.24 -3.53 16.48
CA ARG A 151 3.23 -2.21 17.08
C ARG A 151 2.04 -1.45 16.53
N ASP A 152 1.34 -0.74 17.41
CA ASP A 152 0.26 0.20 17.07
C ASP A 152 -0.85 -0.44 16.20
N ALA A 153 -1.15 -1.73 16.42
CA ALA A 153 -2.16 -2.46 15.66
C ALA A 153 -3.59 -1.94 15.91
N GLU A 154 -3.78 -1.22 17.01
CA GLU A 154 -4.99 -0.50 17.38
C GLU A 154 -5.19 0.81 16.59
N LEU A 155 -4.14 1.35 15.95
CA LEU A 155 -4.21 2.61 15.22
C LEU A 155 -4.76 2.40 13.81
N VAL A 156 -6.08 2.45 13.70
CA VAL A 156 -6.81 2.17 12.46
C VAL A 156 -7.40 3.46 11.88
N GLN A 157 -7.12 3.73 10.60
CA GLN A 157 -7.65 4.90 9.91
C GLN A 157 -9.03 4.60 9.31
N PHE A 158 -10.03 5.40 9.72
CA PHE A 158 -11.35 5.40 9.09
C PHE A 158 -11.44 6.55 8.09
N HIS A 159 -11.72 6.21 6.83
CA HIS A 159 -11.93 7.21 5.80
C HIS A 159 -13.35 7.80 5.92
N PRO A 160 -13.51 9.13 6.03
CA PRO A 160 -14.80 9.75 6.33
C PRO A 160 -15.84 9.67 5.19
N SER A 161 -15.43 9.31 3.96
CA SER A 161 -16.29 9.28 2.77
C SER A 161 -16.32 7.91 2.07
N GLY A 162 -16.29 6.83 2.83
CA GLY A 162 -16.64 5.50 2.31
C GLY A 162 -18.14 5.42 2.05
N LEU A 163 -18.55 4.92 0.87
CA LEU A 163 -19.95 4.65 0.61
C LEU A 163 -20.45 3.58 1.59
N ILE A 164 -21.68 3.75 2.08
CA ILE A 164 -22.34 2.79 2.99
C ILE A 164 -23.48 2.08 2.26
N GLU A 165 -24.07 2.74 1.26
CA GLU A 165 -25.13 2.21 0.40
C GLU A 165 -24.90 2.63 -1.06
N PRO A 166 -25.39 1.85 -2.04
CA PRO A 166 -25.95 0.50 -1.90
C PRO A 166 -24.89 -0.53 -1.47
N GLU A 167 -25.30 -1.68 -0.90
CA GLU A 167 -24.37 -2.67 -0.30
C GLU A 167 -23.27 -3.16 -1.25
N ASN A 168 -23.58 -3.27 -2.55
CA ASN A 168 -22.61 -3.62 -3.59
C ASN A 168 -21.55 -2.54 -3.87
N ALA A 169 -21.78 -1.31 -3.42
CA ALA A 169 -20.84 -0.19 -3.47
C ALA A 169 -20.26 0.16 -2.08
N ALA A 170 -20.75 -0.48 -1.01
CA ALA A 170 -20.30 -0.22 0.35
C ALA A 170 -18.79 -0.46 0.49
N GLY A 171 -18.09 0.51 1.08
CA GLY A 171 -16.62 0.54 1.19
C GLY A 171 -15.92 1.24 0.02
N THR A 172 -16.59 1.52 -1.10
CA THR A 172 -15.98 2.28 -2.19
C THR A 172 -15.63 3.68 -1.71
N LEU A 173 -14.39 4.10 -1.95
CA LEU A 173 -13.90 5.41 -1.52
C LEU A 173 -14.29 6.48 -2.52
N VAL A 174 -14.96 7.53 -2.03
CA VAL A 174 -15.01 8.80 -2.75
C VAL A 174 -13.69 9.54 -2.47
N SER A 175 -12.91 9.76 -3.53
CA SER A 175 -11.55 10.32 -3.48
C SER A 175 -11.50 11.65 -2.73
N GLU A 176 -10.53 11.81 -1.82
CA GLU A 176 -10.30 13.08 -1.13
C GLU A 176 -9.95 14.22 -2.08
N ALA A 177 -9.42 13.90 -3.27
CA ALA A 177 -9.12 14.89 -4.30
C ALA A 177 -10.37 15.67 -4.72
N ALA A 178 -11.54 15.02 -4.72
CA ALA A 178 -12.82 15.66 -5.02
C ALA A 178 -13.20 16.71 -3.96
N ARG A 179 -12.79 16.53 -2.69
CA ARG A 179 -12.96 17.55 -1.64
C ARG A 179 -11.93 18.67 -1.74
N GLY A 180 -10.69 18.33 -2.05
CA GLY A 180 -9.60 19.30 -2.18
C GLY A 180 -9.80 20.29 -3.34
N GLN A 181 -10.49 19.89 -4.41
CA GLN A 181 -10.85 20.80 -5.51
C GLN A 181 -11.83 21.90 -5.05
N VAL A 182 -12.87 21.55 -4.30
CA VAL A 182 -13.84 22.51 -3.76
C VAL A 182 -13.22 23.47 -2.75
N GLN A 183 -12.28 22.97 -1.94
CA GLN A 183 -11.58 23.77 -0.93
C GLN A 183 -10.56 24.75 -1.54
N ALA A 184 -10.04 24.44 -2.72
CA ALA A 184 -9.22 25.38 -3.47
C ALA A 184 -10.08 26.53 -4.03
N GLU A 185 -11.23 26.24 -4.64
CA GLU A 185 -12.11 27.26 -5.25
C GLU A 185 -12.64 28.30 -4.23
N SER A 186 -12.85 27.91 -2.97
CA SER A 186 -13.27 28.83 -1.91
C SER A 186 -12.18 29.77 -1.40
N GLN A 187 -10.89 29.42 -1.58
CA GLN A 187 -9.76 30.29 -1.19
C GLN A 187 -9.38 31.31 -2.27
N TRP A 188 -9.88 31.15 -3.50
CA TRP A 188 -9.70 32.12 -4.60
C TRP A 188 -10.90 33.07 -4.78
N SER A 189 -11.95 32.90 -3.99
CA SER A 189 -13.17 33.71 -4.03
C SER A 189 -13.34 34.64 -2.80
N SER A 190 -12.30 34.77 -1.97
CA SER A 190 -12.26 35.65 -0.79
C SER A 190 -11.13 36.68 -0.85
#